data_AF-A0A9E3REN7-F1
#
_entry.id   AF-A0A9E3REN7-F1
#
_cell.length_a   1.000
_cell.length_b   1.000
_cell.length_c   1.000
_cell.angle_alpha   90.00
_cell.angle_beta   90.00
_cell.angle_gamma   90.00
#
_symmetry.space_group_name_H-M   'P 1'
#
loop_
_entity.id
_entity.type
_entity.pdbx_description
1 polymer ?
#
loop_
_entity_poly.entity_id
_entity_poly.type
_entity_poly.pdbx_seq_one_letter_code
_entity_poly.pdbx_strand_id
1 'polypeptide(L)'
;MVRRIINTAGVVGLVTLIAVSILPGCYYDVEENLIVRDTTYVYDTTGGGGGCDTTAMSYSQDIAPVFAQYCNVCHSSAAQLGSVVLDNYADVIVEVENGRLLGAIKQESGYSPMPQGGGKLDDCTISKISAWINQGAPDN
;
A
#
# COMPACT_ATOMS: atom_id res chain seq x y z
N MET A 1 23.75 58.75 49.71
CA MET A 1 23.78 58.11 51.04
C MET A 1 24.03 56.63 50.83
N VAL A 2 25.20 56.16 51.26
CA VAL A 2 25.74 54.82 51.04
C VAL A 2 24.92 53.80 51.82
N ARG A 3 24.51 52.69 51.19
CA ARG A 3 24.17 51.46 51.89
C ARG A 3 24.80 50.28 51.16
N ARG A 4 26.00 49.90 51.64
CA ARG A 4 26.56 48.55 51.51
C ARG A 4 26.22 47.80 52.79
N ILE A 5 25.46 46.72 52.68
CA ILE A 5 25.36 45.64 53.66
C ILE A 5 24.87 44.42 52.82
N ILE A 6 25.22 43.14 52.96
CA ILE A 6 25.63 42.26 54.07
C ILE A 6 26.30 41.04 53.39
N ASN A 7 27.55 40.70 53.71
CA ASN A 7 28.01 39.57 54.55
C ASN A 7 27.68 38.15 54.07
N THR A 8 28.77 37.38 53.98
CA THR A 8 28.96 35.98 53.66
C THR A 8 28.28 35.01 54.63
N ALA A 9 27.61 33.97 54.14
CA ALA A 9 27.33 32.76 54.91
C ALA A 9 27.06 31.54 53.99
N GLY A 10 27.71 30.40 54.32
CA GLY A 10 27.29 29.05 53.93
C GLY A 10 27.73 28.61 52.53
N VAL A 11 28.95 28.12 52.33
CA VAL A 11 29.35 26.72 52.55
C VAL A 11 28.40 25.72 51.87
N VAL A 12 28.58 25.60 50.56
CA VAL A 12 28.72 24.36 49.77
C VAL A 12 28.03 23.12 50.36
N GLY A 13 26.74 22.96 50.04
CA GLY A 13 26.02 21.69 50.09
C GLY A 13 25.93 21.10 48.68
N LEU A 14 26.70 20.04 48.44
CA LEU A 14 26.79 19.31 47.18
C LEU A 14 25.49 18.53 46.94
N VAL A 15 24.58 19.06 46.13
CA VAL A 15 23.42 18.30 45.62
C VAL A 15 23.65 18.09 44.13
N THR A 16 24.07 16.88 43.77
CA THR A 16 24.19 16.45 42.38
C THR A 16 22.81 16.38 41.74
N LEU A 17 22.49 17.37 40.91
CA LEU A 17 21.33 17.41 40.03
C LEU A 17 21.49 16.31 38.95
N ILE A 18 20.91 15.14 39.18
CA ILE A 18 20.67 14.19 38.09
C ILE A 18 19.45 14.71 37.34
N ALA A 19 19.69 15.39 36.22
CA ALA A 19 18.65 15.73 35.25
C ALA A 19 18.21 14.42 34.56
N VAL A 20 17.15 13.80 35.08
CA VAL A 20 16.46 12.70 34.40
C VAL A 20 15.65 13.31 33.26
N SER A 21 16.19 13.22 32.05
CA SER A 21 15.53 13.60 30.81
C SER A 21 14.33 12.69 30.57
N ILE A 22 13.13 13.16 30.93
CA ILE A 22 11.87 12.50 30.56
C ILE A 22 11.64 12.79 29.07
N LEU A 23 11.92 11.82 28.21
CA LEU A 23 11.45 11.87 26.83
C LEU A 23 9.92 11.70 26.84
N PRO A 24 9.13 12.54 26.14
CA PRO A 24 7.76 12.20 25.85
C PRO A 24 7.76 11.06 24.82
N GLY A 25 7.68 9.83 25.31
CA GLY A 25 7.37 8.68 24.46
C GLY A 25 5.91 8.75 24.06
N CYS A 26 5.63 8.97 22.78
CA CYS A 26 4.31 8.73 22.22
C CYS A 26 4.11 7.21 22.16
N TYR A 27 3.44 6.67 23.18
CA TYR A 27 2.95 5.31 23.19
C TYR A 27 1.63 5.29 22.42
N TYR A 28 1.61 4.68 21.24
CA TYR A 28 0.37 4.45 20.50
C TYR A 28 -0.19 3.11 20.96
N ASP A 29 -1.14 3.17 21.89
CA ASP A 29 -2.11 2.10 22.08
C ASP A 29 -3.13 2.17 20.93
N VAL A 30 -3.20 1.12 20.13
CA VAL A 30 -4.42 0.75 19.42
C VAL A 30 -5.06 -0.41 20.16
N GLU A 31 -5.48 -0.14 21.38
CA GLU A 31 -6.44 -0.99 22.06
C GLU A 31 -7.82 -0.34 21.91
N GLU A 32 -8.58 -0.75 20.89
CA GLU A 32 -10.03 -0.94 21.07
C GLU A 32 -10.62 -1.80 19.95
N ASN A 33 -11.25 -2.88 20.42
CA ASN A 33 -12.35 -3.65 19.85
C ASN A 33 -12.00 -4.77 18.87
N LEU A 34 -11.85 -6.03 19.30
CA LEU A 34 -12.94 -6.90 19.82
C LEU A 34 -14.22 -6.85 18.98
N ILE A 35 -14.15 -7.45 17.79
CA ILE A 35 -15.22 -8.35 17.37
C ILE A 35 -14.60 -9.71 17.10
N VAL A 36 -14.52 -10.52 18.16
CA VAL A 36 -14.33 -11.96 18.01
C VAL A 36 -15.71 -12.55 17.76
N ARG A 37 -16.05 -12.85 16.50
CA ARG A 37 -17.13 -13.77 16.10
C ARG A 37 -16.74 -14.22 14.69
N ASP A 38 -16.48 -15.47 14.34
CA ASP A 38 -16.92 -16.74 14.86
C ASP A 38 -16.21 -17.78 13.96
N THR A 39 -15.40 -18.67 14.53
CA THR A 39 -14.89 -19.94 13.99
C THR A 39 -14.61 -20.17 12.49
N THR A 40 -14.37 -19.14 11.66
CA THR A 40 -14.09 -19.30 10.22
C THR A 40 -13.01 -18.34 9.72
N TYR A 41 -11.92 -18.20 10.47
CA TYR A 41 -10.75 -17.46 9.97
C TYR A 41 -9.47 -18.29 10.12
N VAL A 42 -8.98 -18.76 8.98
CA VAL A 42 -7.70 -19.42 8.81
C VAL A 42 -6.62 -18.34 8.92
N TYR A 43 -5.78 -18.41 9.96
CA TYR A 43 -4.49 -17.74 9.91
C TYR A 43 -3.49 -18.73 9.28
N ASP A 44 -3.13 -18.49 8.02
CA ASP A 44 -2.14 -19.30 7.31
C ASP A 44 -0.74 -18.84 7.71
N THR A 45 -0.14 -19.58 8.65
CA THR A 45 1.24 -19.39 9.10
C THR A 45 2.27 -20.05 8.18
N THR A 46 2.20 -19.79 6.88
CA THR A 46 3.32 -20.00 5.97
C THR A 46 3.78 -18.68 5.37
N GLY A 47 4.80 -18.08 6.01
CA GLY A 47 5.63 -16.94 5.59
C GLY A 47 5.14 -16.06 4.43
N GLY A 48 4.53 -14.91 4.77
CA GLY A 48 4.39 -13.79 3.83
C GLY A 48 3.10 -13.73 3.00
N GLY A 49 2.02 -14.37 3.45
CA GLY A 49 0.71 -14.34 2.78
C GLY A 49 -0.44 -14.06 3.74
N GLY A 50 -0.87 -12.80 3.83
CA GLY A 50 -2.30 -12.55 4.02
C GLY A 50 -2.95 -12.90 2.68
N GLY A 51 -3.81 -13.92 2.64
CA GLY A 51 -4.29 -14.53 1.39
C GLY A 51 -4.69 -13.49 0.34
N CYS A 52 -4.18 -13.66 -0.88
CA CYS A 52 -4.63 -12.87 -2.01
C CYS A 52 -6.08 -13.28 -2.34
N ASP A 53 -7.04 -12.54 -1.80
CA ASP A 53 -8.44 -12.79 -2.12
C ASP A 53 -8.69 -12.45 -3.58
N THR A 54 -9.19 -13.45 -4.29
CA THR A 54 -9.52 -13.41 -5.71
C THR A 54 -10.97 -13.85 -5.97
N THR A 55 -11.75 -13.99 -4.91
CA THR A 55 -13.16 -14.37 -4.97
C THR A 55 -14.02 -13.15 -5.28
N ALA A 56 -15.02 -13.31 -6.16
CA ALA A 56 -16.00 -12.28 -6.50
C ALA A 56 -15.40 -10.89 -6.82
N MET A 57 -14.48 -10.86 -7.79
CA MET A 57 -13.74 -9.66 -8.14
C MET A 57 -14.65 -8.56 -8.69
N SER A 58 -14.40 -7.31 -8.26
CA SER A 58 -15.06 -6.12 -8.78
C SER A 58 -14.13 -5.27 -9.65
N TYR A 59 -14.62 -4.79 -10.79
CA TYR A 59 -13.83 -3.83 -11.57
C TYR A 59 -13.59 -2.55 -10.76
N SER A 60 -14.64 -1.96 -10.19
CA SER A 60 -14.53 -0.67 -9.51
C SER A 60 -13.74 -0.72 -8.21
N GLN A 61 -13.86 -1.81 -7.44
CA GLN A 61 -13.24 -1.92 -6.11
C GLN A 61 -11.85 -2.57 -6.14
N ASP A 62 -11.62 -3.54 -7.03
CA ASP A 62 -10.39 -4.33 -6.98
C ASP A 62 -9.42 -4.05 -8.14
N ILE A 63 -9.95 -3.78 -9.34
CA ILE A 63 -9.12 -3.72 -10.56
C ILE A 63 -8.79 -2.29 -10.97
N ALA A 64 -9.76 -1.38 -10.96
CA ALA A 64 -9.53 0.02 -11.29
C ALA A 64 -8.46 0.68 -10.38
N PRO A 65 -8.39 0.40 -9.06
CA PRO A 65 -7.29 0.89 -8.23
C PRO A 65 -5.92 0.35 -8.64
N VAL A 66 -5.84 -0.91 -9.09
CA VAL A 66 -4.61 -1.51 -9.61
C VAL A 66 -4.15 -0.78 -10.86
N PHE A 67 -5.05 -0.50 -11.82
CA PHE A 67 -4.68 0.27 -13.02
C PHE A 67 -4.29 1.71 -12.67
N ALA A 68 -5.01 2.36 -11.76
CA ALA A 68 -4.66 3.69 -11.28
C ALA A 68 -3.24 3.75 -10.69
N GLN A 69 -2.87 2.73 -9.91
CA GLN A 69 -1.58 2.67 -9.23
C GLN A 69 -0.43 2.31 -10.17
N TYR A 70 -0.61 1.33 -11.06
CA TYR A 70 0.50 0.71 -11.77
C TYR A 70 0.53 0.99 -13.28
N CYS A 71 -0.58 1.44 -13.87
CA CYS A 71 -0.74 1.51 -15.33
C CYS A 71 -0.99 2.93 -15.85
N ASN A 72 -1.85 3.70 -15.17
CA ASN A 72 -2.43 4.93 -15.72
C ASN A 72 -1.43 6.10 -15.82
N VAL A 73 -0.26 5.99 -15.20
CA VAL A 73 0.85 6.94 -15.42
C VAL A 73 1.26 7.01 -16.89
N CYS A 74 1.18 5.89 -17.62
CA CYS A 74 1.52 5.78 -19.03
C CYS A 74 0.31 5.48 -19.92
N HIS A 75 -0.67 4.74 -19.38
CA HIS A 75 -1.82 4.21 -20.11
C HIS A 75 -3.15 4.86 -19.66
N SER A 76 -3.14 6.16 -19.38
CA SER A 76 -4.38 6.92 -19.20
C SER A 76 -4.85 7.55 -20.50
N SER A 77 -6.09 8.03 -20.52
CA SER A 77 -6.67 8.89 -21.56
C SER A 77 -5.83 10.15 -21.81
N ALA A 78 -5.05 10.61 -20.84
CA ALA A 78 -4.15 11.74 -20.96
C ALA A 78 -2.77 11.39 -21.53
N ALA A 79 -2.17 10.25 -21.13
CA ALA A 79 -0.81 9.86 -21.50
C ALA A 79 -0.77 9.00 -22.78
N GLN A 80 -1.67 8.02 -22.88
CA GLN A 80 -1.98 7.27 -24.09
C GLN A 80 -0.77 6.62 -24.79
N LEU A 81 0.27 6.25 -24.01
CA LEU A 81 1.50 5.67 -24.57
C LEU A 81 1.22 4.31 -25.18
N GLY A 82 1.81 4.06 -26.36
CA GLY A 82 1.58 2.83 -27.11
C GLY A 82 0.16 2.68 -27.65
N SER A 83 -0.63 3.77 -27.70
CA SER A 83 -2.05 3.76 -28.09
C SER A 83 -2.92 2.85 -27.22
N VAL A 84 -2.58 2.74 -25.93
CA VAL A 84 -3.31 1.94 -24.94
C VAL A 84 -3.85 2.84 -23.85
N VAL A 85 -5.12 2.66 -23.49
CA VAL A 85 -5.83 3.36 -22.41
C VAL A 85 -6.43 2.33 -21.47
N LEU A 86 -6.22 2.50 -20.16
CA LEU A 86 -6.61 1.58 -19.09
C LEU A 86 -7.28 2.29 -17.89
N ASP A 87 -7.66 3.57 -18.05
CA ASP A 87 -8.27 4.36 -16.98
C ASP A 87 -9.81 4.35 -16.99
N ASN A 88 -10.42 3.58 -17.87
CA ASN A 88 -11.85 3.32 -17.91
C ASN A 88 -12.14 1.91 -18.45
N TYR A 89 -13.30 1.35 -18.08
CA TYR A 89 -13.65 -0.04 -18.40
C TYR A 89 -13.73 -0.31 -19.90
N ALA A 90 -14.31 0.64 -20.66
CA ALA A 90 -14.56 0.46 -22.09
C ALA A 90 -13.27 0.28 -22.90
N ASP A 91 -12.18 0.95 -22.50
CA ASP A 91 -10.87 0.77 -23.13
C ASP A 91 -10.13 -0.45 -22.57
N VAL A 92 -10.26 -0.74 -21.27
CA VAL A 92 -9.66 -1.93 -20.65
C VAL A 92 -10.14 -3.22 -21.31
N ILE A 93 -11.44 -3.35 -21.57
CA ILE A 93 -12.00 -4.61 -22.07
C ILE A 93 -11.47 -4.97 -23.46
N VAL A 94 -11.13 -3.97 -24.29
CA VAL A 94 -10.50 -4.19 -25.60
C VAL A 94 -9.15 -4.89 -25.44
N GLU A 95 -8.35 -4.50 -24.44
CA GLU A 95 -7.03 -5.10 -24.15
C GLU A 95 -7.12 -6.46 -23.44
N VAL A 96 -8.25 -6.74 -22.78
CA VAL A 96 -8.57 -8.06 -22.26
C VAL A 96 -8.93 -9.00 -23.41
N GLU A 97 -9.84 -8.60 -24.29
CA GLU A 97 -10.35 -9.43 -25.39
C GLU A 97 -9.29 -9.79 -26.42
N ASN A 98 -8.35 -8.88 -26.68
CA ASN A 98 -7.23 -9.14 -27.57
C ASN A 98 -6.05 -9.90 -26.89
N GLY A 99 -6.16 -10.21 -25.60
CA GLY A 99 -5.17 -10.95 -24.81
C GLY A 99 -3.92 -10.16 -24.42
N ARG A 100 -3.77 -8.90 -24.85
CA ARG A 100 -2.56 -8.10 -24.63
C ARG A 100 -2.35 -7.77 -23.16
N LEU A 101 -3.42 -7.52 -22.40
CA LEU A 101 -3.29 -7.13 -20.99
C LEU A 101 -2.56 -8.21 -20.17
N LEU A 102 -3.06 -9.45 -20.19
CA LEU A 102 -2.43 -10.54 -19.43
C LEU A 102 -1.04 -10.90 -19.96
N GLY A 103 -0.88 -10.98 -21.29
CA GLY A 103 0.41 -11.30 -21.90
C GLY A 103 1.49 -10.27 -21.53
N ALA A 104 1.14 -8.98 -21.51
CA ALA A 104 2.06 -7.91 -21.15
C ALA A 104 2.45 -7.92 -19.66
N ILE A 105 1.49 -8.03 -18.73
CA ILE A 105 1.79 -7.97 -17.29
C ILE A 105 2.44 -9.25 -16.76
N LYS A 106 2.20 -10.40 -17.42
CA LYS A 106 2.94 -11.66 -17.16
C LYS A 106 4.30 -11.70 -17.84
N GLN A 107 4.60 -10.71 -18.70
CA GLN A 107 5.82 -10.64 -19.50
C GLN A 107 6.02 -11.90 -20.36
N GLU A 108 4.94 -12.39 -20.97
CA GLU A 108 4.95 -13.56 -21.84
C GLU A 108 5.63 -13.26 -23.18
N SER A 109 6.22 -14.30 -23.80
CA SER A 109 6.84 -14.16 -25.12
C SER A 109 5.80 -13.75 -26.17
N GLY A 110 6.16 -12.80 -27.04
CA GLY A 110 5.26 -12.26 -28.07
C GLY A 110 4.48 -11.00 -27.65
N TYR A 111 4.58 -10.58 -26.39
CA TYR A 111 3.98 -9.33 -25.89
C TYR A 111 5.05 -8.29 -25.52
N SER A 112 4.68 -7.01 -25.51
CA SER A 112 5.55 -5.98 -24.92
C SER A 112 5.51 -6.11 -23.40
N PRO A 113 6.63 -6.37 -22.71
CA PRO A 113 6.63 -6.62 -21.28
C PRO A 113 6.27 -5.35 -20.52
N MET A 114 5.33 -5.45 -19.59
CA MET A 114 4.89 -4.36 -18.72
C MET A 114 5.10 -4.73 -17.24
N PRO A 115 5.43 -3.76 -16.37
CA PRO A 115 5.80 -2.37 -16.66
C PRO A 115 7.06 -2.24 -17.55
N GLN A 116 7.06 -1.26 -18.45
CA GLN A 116 8.13 -1.09 -19.46
C GLN A 116 9.50 -0.89 -18.78
N GLY A 117 10.45 -1.78 -19.08
CA GLY A 117 11.81 -1.72 -18.50
C GLY A 117 11.86 -2.00 -16.99
N GLY A 118 10.75 -2.43 -16.39
CA GLY A 118 10.63 -2.74 -14.98
C GLY A 118 10.49 -4.23 -14.70
N GLY A 119 10.55 -4.57 -13.40
CA GLY A 119 10.20 -5.90 -12.92
C GLY A 119 8.70 -6.17 -13.06
N LYS A 120 8.36 -7.46 -13.13
CA LYS A 120 6.96 -7.93 -13.14
C LYS A 120 6.22 -7.42 -11.90
N LEU A 121 4.90 -7.18 -12.03
CA LEU A 121 4.03 -6.93 -10.88
C LEU A 121 4.07 -8.12 -9.91
N ASP A 122 3.75 -7.88 -8.64
CA ASP A 122 3.68 -8.95 -7.66
C ASP A 122 2.60 -9.98 -8.03
N ASP A 123 2.79 -11.21 -7.54
CA ASP A 123 1.94 -12.32 -7.95
C ASP A 123 0.48 -12.14 -7.51
N CYS A 124 0.19 -11.42 -6.41
CA CYS A 124 -1.19 -11.17 -6.00
C CYS A 124 -1.89 -10.19 -6.94
N THR A 125 -1.22 -9.10 -7.33
CA THR A 125 -1.76 -8.13 -8.30
C THR A 125 -2.09 -8.80 -9.63
N ILE A 126 -1.20 -9.67 -10.14
CA ILE A 126 -1.46 -10.44 -11.36
C ILE A 126 -2.60 -11.44 -11.16
N SER A 127 -2.67 -12.07 -9.99
CA SER A 127 -3.74 -13.03 -9.66
C SER A 127 -5.10 -12.36 -9.60
N LYS A 128 -5.22 -11.15 -9.04
CA LYS A 128 -6.46 -10.36 -9.04
C LYS A 128 -6.94 -10.05 -10.45
N ILE A 129 -6.07 -9.51 -11.31
CA ILE A 129 -6.43 -9.22 -12.71
C ILE A 129 -6.81 -10.51 -13.45
N SER A 130 -6.03 -11.58 -13.28
CA SER A 130 -6.32 -12.87 -13.91
C SER A 130 -7.65 -13.46 -13.45
N ALA A 131 -7.95 -13.39 -12.15
CA ALA A 131 -9.19 -13.90 -11.58
C ALA A 131 -10.41 -13.10 -12.05
N TRP A 132 -10.30 -11.76 -12.11
CA TRP A 132 -11.35 -10.91 -12.66
C TRP A 132 -11.64 -11.22 -14.13
N ILE A 133 -10.60 -11.38 -14.96
CA ILE A 133 -10.76 -11.80 -16.36
C ILE A 133 -11.42 -13.17 -16.45
N ASN A 134 -11.00 -14.14 -15.64
CA ASN A 134 -11.58 -15.48 -15.61
C ASN A 134 -13.04 -15.50 -15.13
N GLN A 135 -13.46 -14.48 -14.37
CA GLN A 135 -14.84 -14.27 -13.95
C GLN A 135 -15.69 -13.54 -15.01
N GLY A 136 -15.14 -13.33 -16.21
CA GLY A 136 -15.82 -12.65 -17.33
C GLY A 136 -15.59 -11.15 -17.38
N ALA A 137 -14.60 -10.64 -16.65
CA ALA A 137 -14.27 -9.22 -16.56
C ALA A 137 -15.49 -8.32 -16.28
N PRO A 138 -16.30 -8.59 -15.24
CA PRO A 138 -17.52 -7.83 -14.98
C PRO A 138 -17.22 -6.35 -14.68
N ASP A 139 -18.08 -5.45 -15.17
CA ASP A 139 -18.12 -4.03 -14.80
C ASP A 139 -19.12 -3.83 -13.64
N ASN A 140 -18.63 -3.84 -12.40
CA ASN A 140 -19.44 -3.88 -11.18
C ASN A 140 -18.80 -3.19 -9.97
#